data_AF-A0A8C4XCG9-F1
#
_entry.id   AF-A0A8C4XCG9-F1
#
_cell.length_a   1.000
_cell.length_b   1.000
_cell.length_c   1.000
_cell.angle_alpha   90.00
_cell.angle_beta   90.00
_cell.angle_gamma   90.00
#
_symmetry.space_group_name_H-M   'P 1'
#
loop_
_entity.id
_entity.type
_entity.pdbx_description
1 polymer ?
#
loop_
_entity_poly.entity_id
_entity_poly.type
_entity_poly.pdbx_seq_one_letter_code
_entity_poly.pdbx_strand_id
1 'polypeptide(L)'
;MQLNKINTEAETKENKRSQWAKKAEYFLAVAGNIVGLGNVWRFPYLCYKNGGGVFLVPYLFFMITCGVPLFLMETALGQYTRKSGIISWRNICPLFKGIGYAGLMIIFYTAIMYIIILAWALFYLFHSFSKVLPWASCSNTWNTGNVKTEKGKQGTTSI
;
A
#
# COMPACT_ATOMS: atom_id res chain seq x y z
N MET A 1 -22.50 -45.66 -7.78
CA MET A 1 -21.50 -45.30 -8.81
C MET A 1 -21.54 -43.83 -9.23
N GLN A 2 -22.72 -43.18 -9.30
CA GLN A 2 -22.83 -41.73 -9.64
C GLN A 2 -22.45 -40.77 -8.49
N LEU A 3 -22.58 -41.19 -7.23
CA LEU A 3 -22.22 -40.36 -6.05
C LEU A 3 -20.71 -40.09 -5.93
N ASN A 4 -19.85 -41.03 -6.33
CA ASN A 4 -18.40 -40.83 -6.30
C ASN A 4 -17.94 -39.83 -7.37
N LYS A 5 -18.59 -39.79 -8.54
CA LYS A 5 -18.27 -38.79 -9.58
C LYS A 5 -18.57 -37.37 -9.12
N ILE A 6 -19.69 -37.15 -8.44
CA ILE A 6 -20.06 -35.83 -7.91
C ILE A 6 -19.06 -35.38 -6.85
N ASN A 7 -18.63 -36.27 -5.96
CA ASN A 7 -17.61 -35.96 -4.96
C ASN A 7 -16.23 -35.72 -5.59
N THR A 8 -15.84 -36.48 -6.62
CA THR A 8 -14.58 -36.26 -7.34
C THR A 8 -14.58 -34.94 -8.12
N GLU A 9 -15.71 -34.53 -8.71
CA GLU A 9 -15.87 -33.27 -9.44
C GLU A 9 -15.96 -32.05 -8.52
N ALA A 10 -16.57 -32.20 -7.34
CA ALA A 10 -16.59 -31.18 -6.29
C ALA A 10 -15.20 -30.98 -5.68
N GLU A 11 -14.49 -32.06 -5.32
CA GLU A 11 -13.12 -31.98 -4.77
C GLU A 11 -12.09 -31.47 -5.81
N THR A 12 -12.27 -31.75 -7.10
CA THR A 12 -11.38 -31.22 -8.16
C THR A 12 -11.64 -29.77 -8.50
N LYS A 13 -12.87 -29.26 -8.32
CA LYS A 13 -13.15 -27.82 -8.41
C LYS A 13 -12.60 -27.04 -7.21
N GLU A 14 -12.66 -27.62 -6.02
CA GLU A 14 -12.14 -26.98 -4.80
C GLU A 14 -10.60 -26.97 -4.74
N ASN A 15 -9.93 -27.96 -5.34
CA ASN A 15 -8.46 -28.00 -5.44
C ASN A 15 -7.84 -27.20 -6.58
N LYS A 16 -8.64 -26.64 -7.51
CA LYS A 16 -8.10 -25.78 -8.57
C LYS A 16 -7.96 -24.35 -8.04
N ARG A 17 -6.70 -23.93 -7.87
CA ARG A 17 -6.36 -22.54 -7.48
C ARG A 17 -7.11 -21.54 -8.37
N SER A 18 -7.79 -20.59 -7.72
CA SER A 18 -8.48 -19.49 -8.40
C SER A 18 -7.52 -18.76 -9.37
N GLN A 19 -7.96 -18.62 -10.62
CA GLN A 19 -7.24 -17.92 -11.68
C GLN A 19 -7.93 -16.59 -11.95
N TRP A 20 -7.14 -15.59 -12.34
CA TRP A 20 -7.67 -14.30 -12.80
C TRP A 20 -8.54 -14.51 -14.04
N ALA A 21 -9.73 -13.90 -14.06
CA ALA A 21 -10.65 -14.03 -15.18
C ALA A 21 -10.16 -13.24 -16.39
N LYS A 22 -9.51 -12.09 -16.15
CA LYS A 22 -8.91 -11.25 -17.20
C LYS A 22 -7.50 -10.79 -16.85
N LYS A 23 -6.66 -10.65 -17.88
CA LYS A 23 -5.31 -10.06 -17.75
C LYS A 23 -5.35 -8.64 -17.18
N ALA A 24 -6.39 -7.86 -17.51
CA ALA A 24 -6.57 -6.50 -17.01
C ALA A 24 -6.76 -6.45 -15.49
N GLU A 25 -7.47 -7.41 -14.89
CA GLU A 25 -7.66 -7.50 -13.43
C GLU A 25 -6.31 -7.71 -12.73
N TYR A 26 -5.46 -8.56 -13.30
CA TYR A 26 -4.11 -8.78 -12.81
C TYR A 26 -3.26 -7.50 -12.91
N PHE A 27 -3.25 -6.83 -14.06
CA PHE A 27 -2.50 -5.58 -14.22
C PHE A 27 -2.98 -4.49 -13.27
N LEU A 28 -4.28 -4.37 -13.07
CA LEU A 28 -4.86 -3.38 -12.15
C LEU A 28 -4.47 -3.68 -10.69
N ALA A 29 -4.52 -4.94 -10.28
CA ALA A 29 -4.09 -5.37 -8.95
C ALA A 29 -2.60 -5.08 -8.71
N VAL A 30 -1.76 -5.37 -9.71
CA VAL A 30 -0.32 -5.07 -9.66
C VAL A 30 -0.06 -3.56 -9.61
N ALA A 31 -0.74 -2.78 -10.47
CA ALA A 31 -0.60 -1.33 -10.49
C ALA A 31 -1.00 -0.70 -9.15
N GLY A 32 -2.09 -1.17 -8.54
CA GLY A 32 -2.53 -0.75 -7.21
C GLY A 32 -1.53 -1.08 -6.10
N ASN A 33 -0.79 -2.20 -6.23
CA ASN A 33 0.26 -2.56 -5.28
C ASN A 33 1.52 -1.68 -5.43
N ILE A 34 1.84 -1.23 -6.64
CA ILE A 34 3.03 -0.39 -6.90
C ILE A 34 2.75 1.08 -6.55
N VAL A 35 1.54 1.58 -6.86
CA VAL A 35 1.14 2.97 -6.65
C VAL A 35 0.54 3.13 -5.24
N GLY A 36 1.41 3.24 -4.22
CA GLY A 36 0.98 3.45 -2.83
C GLY A 36 0.94 4.92 -2.39
N LEU A 37 0.14 5.23 -1.36
CA LEU A 37 0.09 6.56 -0.71
C LEU A 37 1.49 7.06 -0.30
N GLY A 38 2.38 6.15 0.10
CA GLY A 38 3.77 6.46 0.42
C GLY A 38 4.52 7.14 -0.73
N ASN A 39 4.26 6.77 -1.99
CA ASN A 39 4.88 7.41 -3.13
C ASN A 39 4.38 8.85 -3.31
N VAL A 40 3.14 9.17 -2.91
CA VAL A 40 2.55 10.50 -3.12
C VAL A 40 3.23 11.58 -2.26
N TRP A 41 3.62 11.28 -1.02
CA TRP A 41 4.27 12.27 -0.14
C TRP A 41 5.79 12.11 -0.03
N ARG A 42 6.31 10.88 -0.09
CA ARG A 42 7.73 10.62 0.16
C ARG A 42 8.57 11.03 -1.03
N PHE A 43 8.08 10.77 -2.23
CA PHE A 43 8.80 11.08 -3.46
C PHE A 43 8.99 12.59 -3.64
N PRO A 44 7.96 13.45 -3.51
CA PRO A 44 8.16 14.90 -3.57
C PRO A 44 9.10 15.42 -2.49
N TYR A 45 8.99 14.90 -1.26
CA TYR A 45 9.86 15.30 -0.15
C TYR A 45 11.34 14.99 -0.42
N LEU A 46 11.65 13.80 -0.93
CA LEU A 46 13.02 13.41 -1.29
C LEU A 46 13.56 14.21 -2.47
N CYS A 47 12.73 14.44 -3.50
CA CYS A 47 13.14 15.26 -4.63
C CYS A 47 13.49 16.69 -4.17
N TYR A 48 12.64 17.30 -3.35
CA TYR A 48 12.87 18.67 -2.87
C TYR A 48 14.18 18.78 -2.07
N LYS A 49 14.47 17.83 -1.18
CA LYS A 49 15.68 17.86 -0.35
C LYS A 49 16.97 17.60 -1.14
N ASN A 50 16.91 16.79 -2.19
CA ASN A 50 18.09 16.30 -2.93
C ASN A 50 18.33 17.04 -4.26
N GLY A 51 18.00 18.32 -4.35
CA GLY A 51 18.26 19.12 -5.55
C GLY A 51 17.17 19.04 -6.63
N GLY A 52 15.93 18.73 -6.25
CA GLY A 52 14.76 18.76 -7.13
C GLY A 52 14.82 17.70 -8.23
N GLY A 53 14.77 18.15 -9.48
CA GLY A 53 14.72 17.28 -10.66
C GLY A 53 16.01 16.49 -10.91
N VAL A 54 17.16 16.90 -10.37
CA VAL A 54 18.44 16.18 -10.54
C VAL A 54 18.40 14.81 -9.84
N PHE A 55 17.65 14.70 -8.73
CA PHE A 55 17.43 13.44 -8.03
C PHE A 55 16.72 12.38 -8.88
N LEU A 56 16.02 12.79 -9.95
CA LEU A 56 15.27 11.90 -10.82
C LEU A 56 16.18 10.99 -11.67
N VAL A 57 17.36 11.48 -12.07
CA VAL A 57 18.31 10.75 -12.93
C VAL A 57 18.82 9.47 -12.27
N PRO A 58 19.45 9.51 -11.06
CA PRO A 58 19.86 8.29 -10.38
C PRO A 58 18.65 7.43 -9.98
N TYR A 59 17.52 8.05 -9.63
CA TYR A 59 16.30 7.32 -9.27
C TYR A 59 15.78 6.43 -10.42
N LEU A 60 15.68 6.96 -11.64
CA LEU A 60 15.29 6.17 -12.82
C LEU A 60 16.33 5.11 -13.16
N PHE A 61 17.62 5.43 -13.04
CA PHE A 61 18.69 4.47 -13.30
C PHE A 61 18.59 3.26 -12.37
N PHE A 62 18.46 3.47 -11.06
CA PHE A 62 18.28 2.37 -10.11
C PHE A 62 16.93 1.66 -10.26
N MET A 63 15.87 2.37 -10.63
CA MET A 63 14.57 1.77 -10.91
C MET A 63 14.65 0.79 -12.09
N ILE A 64 15.29 1.18 -13.19
CA ILE A 64 15.40 0.31 -14.38
C ILE A 64 16.40 -0.82 -14.14
N THR A 65 17.52 -0.54 -13.47
CA THR A 65 18.60 -1.52 -13.29
C THR A 65 18.33 -2.52 -12.16
N CYS A 66 17.63 -2.11 -11.10
CA CYS A 66 17.34 -2.97 -9.95
C CYS A 66 15.84 -3.19 -9.74
N GLY A 67 15.03 -2.13 -9.84
CA GLY A 67 13.58 -2.22 -9.59
C GLY A 67 12.85 -3.15 -10.58
N VAL A 68 13.03 -2.93 -11.88
CA VAL A 68 12.37 -3.73 -12.93
C VAL A 68 12.82 -5.20 -12.89
N PRO A 69 14.12 -5.54 -12.80
CA PRO A 69 14.56 -6.93 -12.68
C PRO A 69 14.05 -7.63 -11.42
N LEU A 70 14.05 -6.96 -10.26
CA LEU A 70 13.52 -7.54 -9.02
C LEU A 70 12.01 -7.82 -9.13
N PHE A 71 11.24 -6.89 -9.69
CA PHE A 71 9.81 -7.06 -9.91
C PHE A 71 9.49 -8.22 -10.87
N LEU A 72 10.25 -8.32 -11.96
CA LEU A 72 10.12 -9.42 -12.93
C LEU A 72 10.51 -10.76 -12.32
N MET A 73 11.60 -10.80 -11.54
CA MET A 73 12.05 -12.01 -10.84
C MET A 73 10.99 -12.50 -9.84
N GLU A 74 10.44 -11.60 -9.02
CA GLU A 74 9.40 -11.93 -8.04
C GLU A 74 8.14 -12.45 -8.74
N THR A 75 7.72 -11.77 -9.81
CA THR A 75 6.54 -12.18 -10.59
C THR A 75 6.77 -13.54 -11.27
N ALA A 76 7.92 -13.76 -11.90
CA ALA A 76 8.27 -15.02 -12.54
C ALA A 76 8.32 -16.18 -11.54
N LEU A 77 8.92 -15.98 -10.36
CA LEU A 77 8.92 -16.96 -9.28
C LEU A 77 7.51 -17.26 -8.76
N GLY A 78 6.66 -16.24 -8.62
CA GLY A 78 5.26 -16.41 -8.23
C GLY A 78 4.45 -17.24 -9.24
N GLN A 79 4.68 -17.00 -10.53
CA GLN A 79 4.04 -17.77 -11.62
C GLN A 79 4.59 -19.19 -11.74
N TYR A 80 5.90 -19.38 -11.55
CA TYR A 80 6.55 -20.69 -11.63
C TYR A 80 6.11 -21.61 -10.47
N THR A 81 6.23 -21.13 -9.24
CA THR A 81 5.98 -21.97 -8.07
C THR A 81 4.49 -22.15 -7.78
N ARG A 82 3.62 -21.24 -8.27
CA ARG A 82 2.16 -21.26 -8.05
C ARG A 82 1.77 -21.48 -6.58
N LYS A 83 2.61 -21.06 -5.63
CA LYS A 83 2.38 -21.10 -4.18
C LYS A 83 2.64 -19.74 -3.56
N SER A 84 2.22 -19.53 -2.31
CA SER A 84 2.51 -18.29 -1.57
C SER A 84 4.01 -18.12 -1.33
N GLY A 85 4.50 -16.89 -1.17
CA GLY A 85 5.93 -16.59 -1.04
C GLY A 85 6.65 -17.40 0.06
N ILE A 86 5.96 -17.69 1.17
CA ILE A 86 6.48 -18.50 2.27
C ILE A 86 6.74 -19.95 1.84
N ILE A 87 5.79 -20.54 1.12
CA ILE A 87 5.87 -21.94 0.66
C ILE A 87 6.77 -22.03 -0.58
N SER A 88 6.83 -20.96 -1.38
CA SER A 88 7.72 -20.85 -2.53
C SER A 88 9.18 -20.93 -2.10
N TRP A 89 9.58 -20.16 -1.08
CA TRP A 89 10.96 -20.24 -0.56
C TRP A 89 11.31 -21.58 0.06
N ARG A 90 10.37 -22.21 0.76
CA ARG A 90 10.57 -23.56 1.29
C ARG A 90 10.84 -24.61 0.20
N ASN A 91 10.22 -24.45 -0.97
CA ASN A 91 10.33 -25.37 -2.09
C ASN A 91 11.61 -25.20 -2.92
N ILE A 92 12.16 -23.98 -2.99
CA ILE A 92 13.39 -23.70 -3.75
C ILE A 92 14.62 -23.99 -2.88
N CYS A 93 14.67 -23.42 -1.67
CA CYS A 93 15.78 -23.61 -0.73
C CYS A 93 15.27 -23.52 0.71
N PRO A 94 15.20 -24.62 1.47
CA PRO A 94 14.67 -24.62 2.84
C PRO A 94 15.47 -23.73 3.80
N LEU A 95 16.72 -23.38 3.47
CA LEU A 95 17.56 -22.44 4.23
C LEU A 95 16.99 -21.00 4.22
N PHE A 96 16.33 -20.59 3.13
CA PHE A 96 15.74 -19.25 2.99
C PHE A 96 14.30 -19.15 3.51
N LYS A 97 13.82 -20.15 4.27
CA LYS A 97 12.48 -20.15 4.86
C LYS A 97 12.22 -18.91 5.75
N GLY A 98 13.27 -18.38 6.39
CA GLY A 98 13.19 -17.17 7.20
C GLY A 98 12.76 -15.92 6.42
N ILE A 99 13.14 -15.81 5.14
CA ILE A 99 12.77 -14.66 4.28
C ILE A 99 11.26 -14.60 4.08
N GLY A 100 10.61 -15.75 3.92
CA GLY A 100 9.16 -15.83 3.79
C GLY A 100 8.42 -15.32 5.04
N TYR A 101 8.89 -15.71 6.23
CA TYR A 101 8.30 -15.24 7.48
C TYR A 101 8.60 -13.77 7.75
N ALA A 102 9.80 -13.28 7.42
CA ALA A 102 10.14 -11.87 7.53
C ALA A 102 9.22 -11.01 6.64
N GLY A 103 8.97 -11.43 5.40
CA GLY A 103 8.04 -10.76 4.49
C GLY A 103 6.61 -10.72 5.07
N LEU A 104 6.13 -11.80 5.67
CA LEU A 104 4.82 -11.83 6.32
C LEU A 104 4.72 -10.81 7.46
N MET A 105 5.75 -10.72 8.30
CA MET A 105 5.79 -9.74 9.40
C MET A 105 5.77 -8.31 8.86
N ILE A 106 6.58 -8.02 7.82
CA ILE A 106 6.64 -6.69 7.20
C ILE A 106 5.27 -6.30 6.63
N ILE A 107 4.59 -7.21 5.93
CA ILE A 107 3.25 -6.98 5.37
C ILE A 107 2.25 -6.72 6.49
N PHE A 108 2.30 -7.48 7.59
CA PHE A 108 1.43 -7.30 8.74
C PHE A 108 1.59 -5.92 9.40
N TYR A 109 2.83 -5.52 9.70
CA TYR A 109 3.10 -4.19 10.25
C TYR A 109 2.68 -3.07 9.30
N THR A 110 2.96 -3.22 8.01
CA THR A 110 2.57 -2.25 6.99
C THR A 110 1.06 -2.12 6.89
N ALA A 111 0.33 -3.24 6.93
CA ALA A 111 -1.13 -3.25 6.87
C ALA A 111 -1.76 -2.47 8.04
N ILE A 112 -1.27 -2.67 9.27
CA ILE A 112 -1.77 -1.96 10.45
C ILE A 112 -1.57 -0.45 10.30
N MET A 113 -0.36 -0.03 9.94
CA MET A 113 -0.05 1.40 9.78
C MET A 113 -0.86 2.04 8.65
N TYR A 114 -1.07 1.33 7.53
CA TYR A 114 -1.87 1.83 6.42
C TYR A 114 -3.35 1.95 6.76
N ILE A 115 -3.94 1.00 7.52
CA ILE A 115 -5.33 1.09 7.94
C ILE A 115 -5.56 2.33 8.82
N ILE A 116 -4.62 2.64 9.72
CA ILE A 116 -4.69 3.87 10.53
C ILE A 116 -4.67 5.10 9.62
N ILE A 117 -3.73 5.21 8.68
CA ILE A 117 -3.66 6.35 7.75
C ILE A 117 -4.94 6.49 6.92
N LEU A 118 -5.49 5.38 6.42
CA LEU A 118 -6.76 5.38 5.69
C LEU A 118 -7.93 5.82 6.56
N ALA A 119 -7.99 5.42 7.83
CA ALA A 119 -9.01 5.86 8.76
C ALA A 119 -8.97 7.39 8.98
N TRP A 120 -7.76 7.96 9.15
CA TRP A 120 -7.59 9.40 9.23
C TRP A 120 -7.98 10.11 7.92
N ALA A 121 -7.60 9.55 6.76
CA ALA A 121 -7.96 10.12 5.46
C ALA A 121 -9.49 10.13 5.25
N LEU A 122 -10.19 9.05 5.61
CA LEU A 122 -11.65 8.97 5.55
C LEU A 122 -12.29 9.95 6.53
N PHE A 123 -11.75 10.07 7.75
CA PHE A 123 -12.22 11.07 8.72
C PHE A 123 -12.16 12.49 8.14
N TYR A 124 -11.01 12.90 7.58
CA TYR A 124 -10.89 14.20 6.93
C TYR A 124 -11.79 14.34 5.68
N LEU A 125 -11.98 13.27 4.90
CA LEU A 125 -12.88 13.26 3.76
C LEU A 125 -14.33 13.56 4.19
N PHE A 126 -14.82 12.89 5.22
CA PHE A 126 -16.18 13.13 5.74
C PHE A 126 -16.34 14.56 6.28
N HIS A 127 -15.34 15.07 6.99
CA HIS A 127 -15.35 16.46 7.45
C HIS A 127 -15.26 17.49 6.32
N SER A 128 -14.73 17.13 5.15
CA SER A 128 -14.66 18.01 3.98
C SER A 128 -16.02 18.27 3.32
N PHE A 129 -17.05 17.46 3.58
CA PHE A 129 -18.42 17.74 3.10
C PHE A 129 -19.14 18.81 3.93
N SER A 130 -18.54 19.30 5.02
CA SER A 130 -19.10 20.38 5.84
C SER A 130 -18.87 21.74 5.16
N LYS A 131 -19.88 22.62 5.21
CA LYS A 131 -19.87 23.95 4.57
C LYS A 131 -18.72 24.86 5.04
N VAL A 132 -18.28 24.70 6.28
CA VAL A 132 -17.10 25.37 6.84
C VAL A 132 -16.14 24.27 7.29
N LEU A 133 -14.94 24.27 6.72
CA LEU A 133 -13.94 23.24 7.03
C LEU A 133 -13.43 23.46 8.47
N PRO A 134 -13.38 22.42 9.31
CA PRO A 134 -13.02 22.59 10.71
C PRO A 134 -11.58 23.07 10.92
N TRP A 135 -10.67 22.83 9.97
CA TRP A 135 -9.29 23.35 10.00
C TRP A 135 -9.12 24.73 9.35
N ALA A 136 -10.18 25.35 8.83
CA ALA A 136 -10.13 26.70 8.25
C ALA A 136 -10.29 27.82 9.29
N SER A 137 -10.89 27.51 10.44
CA SER A 137 -11.22 28.49 11.49
C SER A 137 -10.56 28.14 12.82
N CYS A 138 -10.23 29.17 13.59
CA CYS A 138 -9.60 29.02 14.90
C CYS A 138 -10.60 28.93 16.07
N SER A 139 -11.90 28.92 15.79
CA SER A 139 -13.00 28.91 16.77
C SER A 139 -13.46 27.49 17.15
N ASN A 140 -12.53 26.54 17.31
CA ASN A 140 -12.88 25.17 17.71
C ASN A 140 -12.50 24.90 19.16
N THR A 141 -13.20 23.95 19.79
CA THR A 141 -13.00 23.57 21.20
C THR A 141 -11.65 22.93 21.49
N TRP A 142 -10.94 22.42 20.46
CA TRP A 142 -9.63 21.80 20.57
C TRP A 142 -8.46 22.78 20.31
N ASN A 143 -8.73 24.05 20.01
CA ASN A 143 -7.67 25.02 19.73
C ASN A 143 -7.11 25.65 21.00
N THR A 144 -5.80 25.58 21.18
CA THR A 144 -5.07 26.25 22.28
C THR A 144 -4.77 27.71 21.89
N GLY A 145 -4.66 28.63 22.87
CA GLY A 145 -4.58 30.10 22.67
C GLY A 145 -3.45 30.67 21.79
N ASN A 146 -2.63 29.84 21.14
CA ASN A 146 -1.58 30.23 20.20
C ASN A 146 -2.03 30.13 18.72
N VAL A 147 -3.30 30.39 18.41
CA VAL A 147 -3.78 30.32 17.03
C VAL A 147 -3.62 31.65 16.31
N LYS A 148 -2.85 31.66 15.20
CA LYS A 148 -2.73 32.81 14.30
C LYS A 148 -3.52 32.52 13.03
N THR A 149 -4.66 33.18 12.84
CA THR A 149 -5.37 33.22 11.55
C THR A 149 -4.72 34.25 10.62
N GLU A 150 -4.60 33.93 9.32
CA GLU A 150 -4.11 34.85 8.27
C GLU A 150 -4.95 36.14 8.17
N LYS A 151 -6.22 36.09 8.57
CA LYS A 151 -7.03 37.28 8.82
C LYS A 151 -6.74 37.74 10.24
N GLY A 152 -5.96 38.82 10.39
CA GLY A 152 -5.53 39.43 11.65
C GLY A 152 -6.67 39.88 12.57
N LYS A 153 -7.43 38.94 13.12
CA LYS A 153 -8.26 39.11 14.31
C LYS A 153 -7.74 38.15 15.35
N GLN A 154 -6.92 38.69 16.26
CA GLN A 154 -6.62 38.06 17.54
C GLN A 154 -7.95 37.89 18.26
N GLY A 155 -8.47 36.65 18.30
CA GLY A 155 -9.52 36.28 19.23
C GLY A 155 -8.86 36.12 20.60
N THR A 156 -8.83 37.20 21.37
CA THR A 156 -8.42 37.18 22.77
C THR A 156 -9.43 36.34 23.54
N THR A 157 -9.11 35.06 23.81
CA THR A 157 -9.79 34.32 24.87
C THR A 157 -8.99 34.56 26.14
N SER A 158 -9.33 35.66 26.82
CA SER A 158 -8.99 35.84 28.23
C SER A 158 -9.67 34.72 29.03
N ILE A 159 -8.96 34.25 30.05
CA ILE A 159 -9.49 33.47 31.17
C ILE A 159 -10.74 34.16 31.72
#